data_AF-T0NIW6-F1
#
_entry.id   AF-T0NIW6-F1
#
_cell.length_a   1.000
_cell.length_b   1.000
_cell.length_c   1.000
_cell.angle_alpha   90.00
_cell.angle_beta   90.00
_cell.angle_gamma   90.00
#
_symmetry.space_group_name_H-M   'P 1'
#
loop_
_entity.id
_entity.type
_entity.pdbx_description
1 polymer ?
#
loop_
_entity_poly.entity_id
_entity_poly.type
_entity_poly.pdbx_seq_one_letter_code
_entity_poly.pdbx_strand_id
1 'polypeptide(L)'
;MKYIGPFLRINVLDNTNIKSQLFYLSKESIRHIALHSGCGIISKNEDLKSKHLPKNDDIINSNISPLLCVYRKADGKLIKENSKLSWNHRKFKKEINICSNAYMTLSLLELIEYYSKFIDVDEKKIFP
;
A
#
# COMPACT_ATOMS: atom_id res chain seq x y z
N MET A 1 -24.04 -4.18 17.49
CA MET A 1 -23.69 -2.77 17.18
C MET A 1 -22.31 -2.46 17.73
N LYS A 2 -21.46 -1.85 16.89
CA LYS A 2 -20.22 -1.08 17.18
C LYS A 2 -19.13 -1.75 18.04
N TYR A 3 -18.42 -2.72 17.46
CA TYR A 3 -16.98 -2.87 17.73
C TYR A 3 -16.22 -1.97 16.76
N ILE A 4 -16.34 -0.67 16.98
CA ILE A 4 -15.29 0.26 16.61
C ILE A 4 -14.16 -0.08 17.59
N GLY A 5 -12.99 -0.45 17.08
CA GLY A 5 -11.84 -0.76 17.94
C GLY A 5 -11.50 0.39 18.88
N PRO A 6 -10.56 0.20 19.84
CA PRO A 6 -10.20 1.20 20.85
C PRO A 6 -9.80 2.58 20.28
N PHE A 7 -9.59 2.68 18.97
CA PHE A 7 -9.25 3.85 18.21
C PHE A 7 -10.34 4.94 18.12
N LEU A 8 -11.64 4.65 18.18
CA LEU A 8 -12.68 5.71 18.17
C LEU A 8 -13.51 5.76 19.45
N ARG A 9 -12.86 5.77 20.61
CA ARG A 9 -13.51 6.26 21.83
C ARG A 9 -13.64 7.79 21.71
N ILE A 10 -14.88 8.28 21.65
CA ILE A 10 -15.21 9.72 21.56
C ILE A 10 -14.50 10.56 22.62
N ASN A 11 -14.23 9.98 23.80
CA ASN A 11 -13.59 10.66 24.92
C ASN A 11 -12.06 10.85 24.76
N VAL A 12 -11.46 10.39 23.65
CA VAL A 12 -10.02 10.51 23.34
C VAL A 12 -9.79 11.20 21.98
N LEU A 13 -10.85 11.76 21.38
CA LEU A 13 -10.78 12.42 20.07
C LEU A 13 -10.17 13.83 20.23
N ASP A 14 -8.85 13.92 20.13
CA ASP A 14 -8.15 15.19 19.91
C ASP A 14 -7.81 15.34 18.41
N ASN A 15 -7.62 16.58 17.95
CA ASN A 15 -7.21 16.91 16.59
C ASN A 15 -5.92 16.17 16.18
N THR A 16 -4.99 16.00 17.12
CA THR A 16 -3.76 15.23 16.88
C THR A 16 -4.06 13.75 16.63
N ASN A 17 -4.90 13.14 17.47
CA ASN A 17 -5.30 11.74 17.34
C ASN A 17 -6.09 11.48 16.05
N ILE A 18 -6.98 12.40 15.65
CA ILE A 18 -7.72 12.31 14.39
C ILE A 18 -6.75 12.32 13.20
N LYS A 19 -5.80 13.28 13.18
CA LYS A 19 -4.79 13.35 12.11
C LYS A 19 -3.96 12.07 12.04
N SER A 20 -3.50 11.56 13.17
CA SER A 20 -2.72 10.32 13.24
C SER A 20 -3.50 9.11 12.73
N GLN A 21 -4.80 9.00 13.07
CA GLN A 21 -5.65 7.90 12.59
C GLN A 21 -5.95 7.99 11.10
N LEU A 22 -6.26 9.18 10.59
CA LEU A 22 -6.46 9.39 9.16
C LEU A 22 -5.18 9.07 8.38
N PHE A 23 -4.03 9.51 8.90
CA PHE A 23 -2.73 9.19 8.30
C PHE A 23 -2.46 7.67 8.28
N TYR A 24 -2.72 6.98 9.39
CA TYR A 24 -2.59 5.52 9.47
C TYR A 24 -3.51 4.82 8.45
N LEU A 25 -4.76 5.26 8.34
CA LEU A 25 -5.72 4.74 7.36
C LEU A 25 -5.23 4.96 5.92
N SER A 26 -4.74 6.17 5.61
CA SER A 26 -4.18 6.50 4.29
C SER A 26 -2.97 5.61 3.95
N LYS A 27 -2.06 5.40 4.90
CA LYS A 27 -0.88 4.53 4.75
C LYS A 27 -1.29 3.09 4.43
N GLU A 28 -2.16 2.50 5.23
CA GLU A 28 -2.62 1.12 5.00
C GLU A 28 -3.42 0.99 3.71
N SER A 29 -4.18 2.03 3.33
CA SER A 29 -4.89 2.07 2.05
C SER A 29 -3.92 2.06 0.86
N ILE A 30 -2.88 2.90 0.88
CA ILE A 30 -1.85 2.93 -0.17
C ILE A 30 -1.14 1.59 -0.27
N ARG A 31 -0.72 1.01 0.88
CA ARG A 31 -0.09 -0.32 0.93
C ARG A 31 -0.98 -1.39 0.30
N HIS A 32 -2.27 -1.40 0.65
CA HIS A 32 -3.23 -2.36 0.13
C HIS A 32 -3.45 -2.19 -1.37
N ILE A 33 -3.53 -0.95 -1.86
CA ILE A 33 -3.63 -0.69 -3.30
C ILE A 33 -2.35 -1.12 -4.02
N ALA A 34 -1.18 -0.78 -3.50
CA ALA A 34 0.10 -1.06 -4.14
C ALA A 34 0.40 -2.56 -4.22
N LEU A 35 0.15 -3.32 -3.14
CA LEU A 35 0.59 -4.71 -3.01
C LEU A 35 -0.54 -5.75 -3.20
N HIS A 36 -1.78 -5.41 -2.87
CA HIS A 36 -2.87 -6.41 -2.79
C HIS A 36 -3.99 -6.20 -3.81
N SER A 37 -4.03 -5.07 -4.53
CA SER A 37 -5.11 -4.81 -5.49
C SER A 37 -5.01 -5.58 -6.80
N GLY A 38 -3.80 -6.00 -7.19
CA GLY A 38 -3.54 -6.54 -8.52
C GLY A 38 -3.77 -5.55 -9.66
N CYS A 39 -3.97 -4.25 -9.38
CA CYS A 39 -4.12 -3.22 -10.42
C CYS A 39 -2.78 -2.75 -11.00
N GLY A 40 -1.68 -3.05 -10.33
CA GLY A 40 -0.33 -2.87 -10.84
C GLY A 40 -0.07 -3.75 -12.07
N ILE A 41 0.69 -3.23 -13.03
CA ILE A 41 1.21 -4.06 -14.12
C ILE A 41 2.28 -4.95 -13.54
N ILE A 42 2.03 -6.25 -13.62
CA ILE A 42 2.92 -7.28 -13.13
C ILE A 42 3.92 -7.58 -14.23
N SER A 43 5.21 -7.47 -13.92
CA SER A 43 6.27 -8.10 -14.70
C SER A 43 6.56 -9.45 -14.06
N LYS A 44 6.50 -10.52 -14.85
CA LYS A 44 6.97 -11.82 -14.38
C LYS A 44 8.48 -11.75 -14.25
N ASN A 45 9.01 -12.24 -13.14
CA ASN A 45 10.46 -12.29 -12.95
C ASN A 45 11.16 -13.15 -14.02
N GLU A 46 10.45 -14.16 -14.57
CA GLU A 46 10.91 -15.01 -15.67
C GLU A 46 11.16 -14.24 -16.98
N ASP A 47 10.43 -13.15 -17.21
CA ASP A 47 10.57 -12.31 -18.41
C ASP A 47 11.75 -11.32 -18.28
N LEU A 48 12.22 -11.09 -17.06
CA LEU A 48 13.34 -10.20 -16.74
C LEU A 48 14.66 -10.98 -16.87
N LYS A 49 15.13 -11.15 -18.11
CA LYS A 49 16.41 -11.83 -18.45
C LYS A 49 17.68 -11.16 -17.87
N SER A 50 17.56 -10.07 -17.14
CA SER A 50 18.68 -9.23 -16.69
C SER A 50 18.78 -9.15 -15.17
N LYS A 51 19.85 -9.75 -14.64
CA LYS A 51 20.36 -9.71 -13.26
C LYS A 51 19.50 -10.34 -12.17
N HIS A 52 20.18 -11.15 -11.36
CA HIS A 52 19.68 -11.72 -10.11
C HIS A 52 19.13 -10.57 -9.24
N LEU A 53 17.81 -10.53 -9.01
CA LEU A 53 17.24 -9.57 -8.07
C LEU A 53 17.82 -9.83 -6.66
N PRO A 54 18.06 -8.78 -5.86
CA PRO A 54 18.54 -8.93 -4.50
C PRO A 54 17.53 -9.78 -3.70
N LYS A 55 18.02 -10.88 -3.12
CA LYS A 55 17.20 -11.89 -2.41
C LYS A 55 16.70 -11.43 -1.03
N ASN A 56 16.93 -10.18 -0.65
CA ASN A 56 16.79 -9.70 0.72
C ASN A 56 15.33 -9.37 1.12
N ASP A 57 14.37 -9.39 0.19
CA ASP A 57 12.96 -9.11 0.48
C ASP A 57 12.03 -10.17 -0.11
N ASP A 58 11.17 -10.75 0.73
CA ASP A 58 10.16 -11.75 0.34
C ASP A 58 9.14 -11.19 -0.68
N ILE A 59 8.90 -9.87 -0.65
CA ILE A 59 8.01 -9.17 -1.60
C ILE A 59 8.65 -9.12 -2.99
N ILE A 60 9.97 -8.95 -3.07
CA ILE A 60 10.75 -8.93 -4.32
C ILE A 60 10.90 -10.35 -4.89
N ASN A 61 10.98 -11.36 -4.03
CA ASN A 61 11.08 -12.78 -4.40
C ASN A 61 9.76 -13.42 -4.83
N SER A 62 8.62 -12.74 -4.70
CA SER A 62 7.37 -13.27 -5.25
C SER A 62 7.48 -13.40 -6.78
N ASN A 63 6.88 -14.43 -7.40
CA ASN A 63 6.94 -14.70 -8.86
C ASN A 63 6.49 -13.53 -9.75
N ILE A 64 5.92 -12.50 -9.13
CA ILE A 64 5.21 -11.38 -9.69
C ILE A 64 5.67 -10.13 -8.93
N SER A 65 6.61 -9.38 -9.49
CA SER A 65 6.91 -8.03 -8.98
C SER A 65 5.97 -7.04 -9.66
N PRO A 66 5.01 -6.43 -8.94
CA PRO A 66 4.24 -5.34 -9.52
C PRO A 66 5.21 -4.20 -9.86
N LEU A 67 5.18 -3.73 -11.10
CA LEU A 67 5.94 -2.56 -11.49
C LEU A 67 5.41 -1.38 -10.67
N LEU A 68 6.17 -0.99 -9.65
CA LEU A 68 5.70 -0.19 -8.51
C LEU A 68 5.07 1.17 -8.89
N CYS A 69 5.23 1.61 -10.14
CA CYS A 69 4.82 2.93 -10.62
C CYS A 69 3.76 2.88 -11.73
N VAL A 70 3.28 1.69 -12.13
CA VAL A 70 2.32 1.58 -13.23
C VAL A 70 1.10 0.79 -12.82
N TYR A 71 0.03 1.52 -12.59
CA TYR A 71 -1.27 1.06 -12.15
C TYR A 71 -2.34 1.34 -13.23
N ARG A 72 -3.18 0.34 -13.45
CA ARG A 72 -4.35 0.41 -14.31
C ARG A 72 -5.50 1.09 -13.60
N LYS A 73 -6.34 1.80 -14.35
CA LYS A 73 -7.57 2.38 -13.79
C LYS A 73 -8.53 1.26 -13.35
N ALA A 74 -8.99 1.33 -12.11
CA ALA A 74 -9.87 0.35 -11.48
C ALA A 74 -11.06 1.01 -10.77
N ASP A 75 -12.07 0.22 -10.47
CA ASP A 75 -13.20 0.61 -9.60
C ASP A 75 -12.85 0.30 -8.14
N GLY A 76 -13.08 1.26 -7.24
CA GLY A 76 -12.86 1.11 -5.80
C GLY A 76 -13.84 0.17 -5.10
N LYS A 77 -14.88 -0.29 -5.80
CA LYS A 77 -15.90 -1.16 -5.24
C LYS A 77 -15.40 -2.60 -5.10
N LEU A 78 -15.20 -3.02 -3.85
CA LEU A 78 -14.93 -4.42 -3.51
C LEU A 78 -16.16 -5.29 -3.79
N ILE A 79 -15.91 -6.52 -4.26
CA ILE A 79 -16.93 -7.55 -4.46
C ILE A 79 -16.78 -8.61 -3.37
N LYS A 80 -17.89 -9.27 -3.03
CA LYS A 80 -17.87 -10.39 -2.09
C LYS A 80 -17.74 -11.68 -2.87
N GLU A 81 -16.57 -12.32 -2.79
CA GLU A 81 -16.29 -13.63 -3.37
C GLU A 81 -15.95 -14.60 -2.25
N ASN A 82 -16.64 -15.75 -2.18
CA ASN A 82 -16.39 -16.81 -1.21
C ASN A 82 -16.27 -16.29 0.24
N SER A 83 -17.22 -15.45 0.65
CA SER A 83 -17.28 -14.79 1.97
C SER A 83 -16.16 -13.77 2.30
N LYS A 84 -15.23 -13.52 1.38
CA LYS A 84 -14.18 -12.50 1.51
C LYS A 84 -14.46 -11.31 0.58
N LEU A 85 -13.96 -10.13 0.97
CA LEU A 85 -13.97 -8.95 0.10
C LEU A 85 -12.73 -8.99 -0.79
N SER A 86 -12.93 -8.96 -2.11
CA SER A 86 -11.88 -8.97 -3.12
C SER A 86 -12.04 -7.82 -4.11
N TRP A 87 -10.96 -7.47 -4.81
CA TRP A 87 -10.98 -6.48 -5.87
C TRP A 87 -11.65 -7.05 -7.12
N ASN A 88 -12.48 -6.23 -7.78
CA ASN A 88 -13.13 -6.65 -9.02
C ASN A 88 -12.18 -6.52 -10.22
N HIS A 89 -11.38 -7.55 -10.44
CA HIS A 89 -10.41 -7.59 -11.55
C HIS A 89 -11.06 -7.46 -12.95
N ARG A 90 -12.35 -7.82 -13.10
CA ARG A 90 -13.07 -7.70 -14.38
C ARG A 90 -13.30 -6.25 -14.81
N LYS A 91 -13.27 -5.31 -13.84
CA LYS A 91 -13.45 -3.88 -14.09
C LYS A 91 -12.14 -3.13 -14.33
N PHE A 92 -11.01 -3.81 -14.34
CA PHE A 92 -9.72 -3.15 -14.57
C PHE A 92 -9.62 -2.75 -16.04
N LYS A 93 -9.44 -1.45 -16.27
CA LYS A 93 -9.27 -0.92 -17.62
C LYS A 93 -7.85 -1.20 -18.12
N LYS A 94 -7.70 -1.34 -19.43
CA LYS A 94 -6.36 -1.42 -20.05
C LYS A 94 -5.64 -0.07 -20.06
N GLU A 95 -6.40 1.02 -19.99
CA GLU A 95 -5.89 2.40 -19.98
C GLU A 95 -5.06 2.70 -18.72
N ILE A 96 -3.93 3.37 -18.93
CA ILE A 96 -3.03 3.85 -17.88
C ILE A 96 -3.11 5.37 -17.87
N ASN A 97 -3.59 5.95 -16.77
CA ASN A 97 -3.63 7.40 -16.61
C ASN A 97 -2.29 7.90 -16.05
N ILE A 98 -1.57 8.69 -16.84
CA ILE A 98 -0.23 9.17 -16.48
C ILE A 98 -0.27 10.03 -15.22
N CYS A 99 -1.21 10.99 -15.14
CA CYS A 99 -1.32 11.90 -13.99
C CYS A 99 -1.63 11.17 -12.68
N SER A 100 -2.54 10.19 -12.72
CA SER A 100 -2.85 9.37 -11.53
C SER A 100 -1.66 8.53 -11.07
N ASN A 101 -0.87 8.00 -12.01
CA ASN A 101 0.34 7.24 -11.68
C ASN A 101 1.45 8.14 -11.11
N ALA A 102 1.61 9.35 -11.65
CA ALA A 102 2.52 10.34 -11.10
C ALA A 102 2.13 10.71 -9.65
N TYR A 103 0.84 10.92 -9.38
CA TYR A 103 0.34 11.22 -8.03
C TYR A 103 0.51 10.04 -7.05
N MET A 104 0.26 8.81 -7.51
CA MET A 104 0.49 7.60 -6.71
C MET A 104 1.97 7.45 -6.35
N THR A 105 2.85 7.70 -7.31
CA THR A 105 4.30 7.67 -7.09
C THR A 105 4.73 8.75 -6.10
N LEU A 106 4.21 9.98 -6.22
CA LEU A 106 4.45 11.05 -5.26
C LEU A 106 4.00 10.66 -3.84
N SER A 107 2.79 10.12 -3.71
CA SER A 107 2.26 9.63 -2.43
C SER A 107 3.16 8.57 -1.79
N LEU A 108 3.75 7.67 -2.59
CA LEU A 108 4.69 6.66 -2.11
C LEU A 108 6.02 7.28 -1.67
N LEU A 109 6.54 8.27 -2.41
CA LEU A 109 7.77 8.98 -2.05
C LEU A 109 7.63 9.75 -0.74
N GLU A 110 6.52 10.48 -0.55
CA GLU A 110 6.20 11.17 0.71
C GLU A 110 6.11 10.18 1.87
N LEU A 111 5.54 8.99 1.61
CA LEU A 111 5.45 7.94 2.62
C LEU A 111 6.82 7.38 3.02
N ILE A 112 7.70 7.17 2.04
CA ILE A 112 9.09 6.74 2.27
C ILE A 112 9.83 7.80 3.07
N GLU A 113 9.72 9.08 2.69
CA GLU A 113 10.34 10.17 3.43
C GLU A 113 9.83 10.22 4.88
N TYR A 114 8.53 10.04 5.10
CA TYR A 114 7.97 9.94 6.43
C TYR A 114 8.59 8.79 7.24
N TYR A 115 8.64 7.56 6.69
CA TYR A 115 9.20 6.41 7.40
C TYR A 115 10.72 6.49 7.59
N SER A 116 11.43 7.19 6.71
CA SER A 116 12.87 7.40 6.85
C SER A 116 13.23 8.10 8.16
N LYS A 117 12.32 8.94 8.69
CA LYS A 117 12.47 9.64 9.98
C LYS A 117 12.41 8.71 11.19
N PHE A 118 11.95 7.47 11.00
CA PHE A 118 11.84 6.46 12.04
C PHE A 118 12.95 5.39 11.95
N ILE A 119 13.79 5.45 10.93
CA ILE A 119 15.00 4.63 10.84
C ILE A 119 15.87 4.99 12.06
N ASP A 120 16.37 3.97 12.77
CA ASP A 120 17.21 4.08 13.97
C ASP A 120 16.55 4.70 15.23
N VAL A 121 15.24 4.96 15.20
CA VAL A 121 14.52 5.47 16.39
C VAL A 121 14.35 4.39 17.45
N ASP A 122 14.14 3.14 17.05
CA ASP A 122 14.00 2.01 17.99
C ASP A 122 15.35 1.57 18.59
N GLU A 123 16.46 1.72 17.86
CA GLU A 123 17.81 1.36 18.36
C GLU A 123 18.24 2.25 19.54
N LYS A 124 17.76 3.50 19.60
CA LYS A 124 18.04 4.43 20.70
C LYS A 124 17.29 4.13 22.00
N LYS A 125 16.29 3.24 22.00
CA LYS A 125 15.50 2.90 23.19
C LYS A 125 16.00 1.65 23.93
N ILE A 126 17.00 0.95 23.40
CA ILE A 126 17.56 -0.29 23.98
C ILE A 126 18.86 0.02 24.74
N PHE A 127 18.91 1.11 25.50
CA PHE A 127 19.92 1.33 26.54
C PHE A 127 19.32 2.15 27.69
N PRO A 128 18.70 1.51 28.70
CA PRO A 128 18.70 2.02 30.06
C PRO A 128 20.08 1.80 30.73
#